data_AF-A0A6I7WS27-F1
#
_entry.id   AF-A0A6I7WS27-F1
#
_cell.length_a   1.000
_cell.length_b   1.000
_cell.length_c   1.000
_cell.angle_alpha   90.00
_cell.angle_beta   90.00
_cell.angle_gamma   90.00
#
_symmetry.space_group_name_H-M   'P 1'
#
loop_
_entity.id
_entity.type
_entity.pdbx_description
1 polymer ?
#
loop_
_entity_poly.entity_id
_entity_poly.type
_entity_poly.pdbx_seq_one_letter_code
_entity_poly.pdbx_strand_id
1 'polypeptide(L)'
;MQAPLPDNPISIEFARYKISGSSGCNRYFASYQLMGEGIVQISQTGLTMMACPEKITVQEHQYLKNLADINFYQFQDDKLQFLDAQRQVRLIFQNLPALTLEQTSWQMAGINNGKGGVVSSGQTEKANLQFIDGKLQGSSGCNRLFASYQINGSELTIGPVGSTRKFCAENDLMLQEQQILQALKQVRRYEIRANQLRLVGFYGSLMLSLKQKGAYFGAVLYFVA
;
A
#
# COMPACT_ATOMS: atom_id res chain seq x y z
N MET A 1 15.58 16.44 14.32
CA MET A 1 14.86 15.19 13.94
C MET A 1 15.40 14.72 12.60
N GLN A 2 15.55 13.41 12.40
CA GLN A 2 16.11 12.84 11.17
C GLN A 2 15.00 12.27 10.28
N ALA A 3 15.15 12.46 8.97
CA ALA A 3 14.26 11.87 7.97
C ALA A 3 14.39 10.35 7.89
N PRO A 4 13.31 9.61 7.63
CA PRO A 4 13.42 8.19 7.31
C PRO A 4 14.15 7.99 5.98
N LEU A 5 14.80 6.84 5.85
CA LEU A 5 15.43 6.36 4.62
C LEU A 5 14.38 6.19 3.51
N PRO A 6 14.63 6.66 2.28
CA PRO A 6 13.64 6.69 1.20
C PRO A 6 12.97 5.33 0.88
N ASP A 7 13.74 4.24 0.91
CA ASP A 7 13.26 2.89 0.57
C ASP A 7 12.71 2.12 1.80
N ASN A 8 12.80 2.72 2.99
CA ASN A 8 12.39 2.11 4.26
C ASN A 8 11.53 3.11 5.05
N PRO A 9 10.38 3.52 4.50
CA PRO A 9 9.53 4.52 5.14
C PRO A 9 8.99 4.00 6.48
N ILE A 10 8.88 4.92 7.43
CA ILE A 10 8.18 4.69 8.69
C ILE A 10 6.71 5.08 8.50
N SER A 11 5.80 4.27 9.04
CA SER A 11 4.37 4.53 8.96
C SER A 11 3.70 4.29 10.30
N ILE A 12 2.58 4.98 10.54
CA ILE A 12 1.66 4.73 11.64
C ILE A 12 0.23 4.74 11.10
N GLU A 13 -0.56 3.77 11.54
CA GLU A 13 -1.98 3.63 11.23
C GLU A 13 -2.74 3.49 12.55
N PHE A 14 -3.84 4.24 12.68
CA PHE A 14 -4.69 4.23 13.85
C PHE A 14 -5.98 3.47 13.55
N ALA A 15 -6.27 2.47 14.38
CA ALA A 15 -7.57 1.84 14.50
C ALA A 15 -8.13 2.10 15.91
N ARG A 16 -9.32 1.58 16.21
CA ARG A 16 -9.92 1.73 17.54
C ARG A 16 -8.97 1.14 18.62
N TYR A 17 -8.42 2.03 19.46
CA TYR A 17 -7.46 1.74 20.55
C TYR A 17 -6.14 1.07 20.14
N LYS A 18 -5.84 0.97 18.85
CA LYS A 18 -4.66 0.27 18.34
C LYS A 18 -3.88 1.15 17.36
N ILE A 19 -2.57 1.11 17.47
CA ILE A 19 -1.64 1.59 16.44
C ILE A 19 -0.91 0.41 15.81
N SER A 20 -0.63 0.51 14.51
CA SER A 20 0.22 -0.41 13.78
C SER A 20 0.97 0.29 12.66
N GLY A 21 2.08 -0.28 12.20
CA GLY A 21 2.82 0.33 11.10
C GLY A 21 4.11 -0.39 10.75
N SER A 22 4.95 0.28 9.96
CA SER A 22 6.32 -0.13 9.70
C SER A 22 7.29 0.81 10.43
N SER A 23 8.31 0.23 11.06
CA SER A 23 9.47 0.94 11.60
C SER A 23 10.63 1.05 10.60
N GLY A 24 10.36 0.79 9.31
CA GLY A 24 11.33 0.79 8.21
C GLY A 24 11.79 -0.62 7.80
N CYS A 25 11.94 -1.53 8.76
CA CYS A 25 12.18 -2.95 8.49
C CYS A 25 11.09 -3.81 9.10
N ASN A 26 10.89 -3.73 10.41
CA ASN A 26 9.88 -4.52 11.09
C ASN A 26 8.48 -3.91 11.00
N ARG A 27 7.49 -4.77 11.18
CA ARG A 27 6.13 -4.36 11.51
C ARG A 27 6.04 -4.20 13.01
N TYR A 28 5.34 -3.17 13.46
CA TYR A 28 5.07 -2.94 14.87
C TYR A 28 3.58 -2.77 15.14
N PHE A 29 3.20 -2.99 16.39
CA PHE A 29 1.87 -2.73 16.89
C PHE A 29 1.92 -2.32 18.37
N ALA A 30 0.97 -1.50 18.80
CA ALA A 30 0.76 -1.12 20.19
C ALA A 30 -0.71 -0.75 20.40
N SER A 31 -1.13 -0.66 21.65
CA SER A 31 -2.40 -0.02 22.00
C SER A 31 -2.17 1.44 22.35
N TYR A 32 -3.20 2.28 22.21
CA TYR A 32 -3.16 3.65 22.68
C TYR A 32 -4.46 4.05 23.38
N GLN A 33 -4.35 4.99 24.30
CA GLN A 33 -5.47 5.63 25.00
C GLN A 33 -5.29 7.14 24.99
N LEU A 34 -6.40 7.86 24.83
CA LEU A 34 -6.43 9.31 24.98
C LEU A 34 -6.86 9.63 26.41
N MET A 35 -6.01 10.33 27.16
CA MET A 35 -6.24 10.63 28.58
C MET A 35 -6.85 12.03 28.80
N GLY A 36 -7.23 12.70 27.72
CA GLY A 36 -7.68 14.08 27.68
C GLY A 36 -7.32 14.73 26.35
N GLU A 37 -7.62 16.02 26.21
CA GLU A 37 -7.24 16.77 25.02
C GLU A 37 -5.71 16.86 24.91
N GLY A 38 -5.18 16.41 23.77
CA GLY A 38 -3.73 16.44 23.49
C GLY A 38 -2.87 15.48 24.31
N ILE A 39 -3.43 14.62 25.16
CA ILE A 39 -2.68 13.64 25.95
C ILE A 39 -2.91 12.24 25.40
N VAL A 40 -1.83 11.51 25.15
CA VAL A 40 -1.86 10.13 24.65
C VAL A 40 -0.94 9.25 25.47
N GLN A 41 -1.41 8.05 25.77
CA GLN A 41 -0.60 6.99 26.34
C GLN A 41 -0.50 5.85 25.34
N ILE A 42 0.71 5.50 24.94
CA ILE A 42 0.99 4.38 24.04
C ILE A 42 1.54 3.23 24.90
N SER A 43 1.00 2.03 24.74
CA SER A 43 1.49 0.85 25.44
C SER A 43 2.86 0.42 24.93
N GLN A 44 3.48 -0.54 25.60
CA GLN A 44 4.66 -1.22 25.06
C GLN A 44 4.38 -1.75 23.65
N THR A 45 5.36 -1.56 22.76
CA THR A 45 5.29 -1.94 21.35
C THR A 45 5.69 -3.39 21.16
N GLY A 46 4.87 -4.16 20.43
CA GLY A 46 5.25 -5.45 19.86
C GLY A 46 5.84 -5.28 18.47
N LEU A 47 6.77 -6.16 18.09
CA LEU A 47 7.53 -6.09 16.84
C LEU A 47 7.66 -7.47 16.20
N THR A 48 7.73 -7.51 14.86
CA THR A 48 8.33 -8.64 14.16
C THR A 48 9.85 -8.65 14.35
N MET A 49 10.52 -9.78 14.12
CA MET A 49 11.98 -9.91 14.25
C MET A 49 12.63 -10.31 12.92
N MET A 50 12.52 -9.45 11.91
CA MET A 50 13.26 -9.59 10.66
C MET A 50 14.69 -9.07 10.81
N ALA A 51 15.64 -9.71 10.14
CA ALA A 51 17.02 -9.25 10.06
C ALA A 51 17.15 -8.14 9.02
N CYS A 52 17.82 -7.04 9.38
CA CYS A 52 17.89 -5.82 8.58
C CYS A 52 19.32 -5.30 8.51
N PRO A 53 19.72 -4.64 7.41
CA PRO A 53 20.96 -3.88 7.35
C PRO A 53 21.07 -2.85 8.49
N GLU A 54 22.30 -2.64 8.98
CA GLU A 54 22.60 -1.81 10.15
C GLU A 54 21.96 -0.41 10.10
N LYS A 55 22.01 0.26 8.94
CA LYS A 55 21.43 1.60 8.77
C LYS A 55 19.92 1.63 9.06
N ILE A 56 19.19 0.59 8.67
CA ILE A 56 17.74 0.50 8.87
C ILE A 56 17.45 0.14 10.33
N THR A 57 18.27 -0.71 10.95
CA THR A 57 18.19 -1.05 12.38
C THR A 57 18.36 0.20 13.25
N VAL A 58 19.32 1.08 12.93
CA VAL A 58 19.52 2.36 13.64
C VAL A 58 18.26 3.24 13.56
N GLN A 59 17.69 3.39 12.36
CA GLN A 59 16.44 4.13 12.17
C GLN A 59 15.28 3.52 13.00
N GLU A 60 15.10 2.21 12.93
CA GLU A 60 14.06 1.49 13.66
C GLU A 60 14.17 1.71 15.17
N HIS A 61 15.37 1.57 15.74
CA HIS A 61 15.60 1.82 17.16
C HIS A 61 15.33 3.27 17.55
N GLN A 62 15.78 4.24 16.75
CA GLN A 62 15.54 5.65 17.00
C GLN A 62 14.03 5.96 16.98
N TYR A 63 13.31 5.42 16.01
CA TYR A 63 11.87 5.56 15.90
C TYR A 63 11.14 5.01 17.13
N LEU A 64 11.44 3.76 17.52
CA LEU A 64 10.78 3.09 18.63
C LEU A 64 11.08 3.75 19.98
N LYS A 65 12.32 4.24 20.16
CA LYS A 65 12.69 5.06 21.32
C LYS A 65 11.84 6.32 21.38
N ASN A 66 11.74 7.07 20.28
CA ASN A 66 10.93 8.28 20.23
C ASN A 66 9.44 7.99 20.45
N LEU A 67 8.93 6.86 19.96
CA LEU A 67 7.55 6.43 20.13
C LEU A 67 7.22 6.09 21.59
N ALA A 68 8.16 5.50 22.33
CA ALA A 68 8.01 5.16 23.74
C ALA A 68 8.04 6.39 24.67
N ASP A 69 8.70 7.47 24.26
CA ASP A 69 8.83 8.72 25.02
C ASP A 69 7.62 9.67 24.86
N ILE A 70 6.55 9.26 24.15
CA ILE A 70 5.43 10.16 23.83
C ILE A 70 4.48 10.32 25.01
N ASN A 71 4.10 11.57 25.27
CA ASN A 71 3.08 11.93 26.24
C ASN A 71 1.95 12.79 25.65
N PHE A 72 2.25 13.55 24.61
CA PHE A 72 1.31 14.49 24.02
C PHE A 72 1.23 14.34 22.51
N TYR A 73 0.10 14.77 21.94
CA TYR A 73 -0.09 14.94 20.51
C TYR A 73 -0.71 16.30 20.20
N GLN A 74 -0.44 16.82 19.02
CA GLN A 74 -1.10 17.99 18.46
C GLN A 74 -1.20 17.89 16.94
N PHE A 75 -2.17 18.59 16.37
CA PHE A 75 -2.28 18.77 14.93
C PHE A 75 -1.85 20.19 14.56
N GLN A 76 -0.86 20.31 13.68
CA GLN A 76 -0.36 21.59 13.18
C GLN A 76 -0.02 21.44 11.69
N ASP A 77 -0.54 22.34 10.84
CA ASP A 77 -0.30 22.35 9.39
C ASP A 77 -0.57 21.00 8.70
N ASP A 78 -1.70 20.35 9.03
CA ASP A 78 -2.10 19.01 8.54
C ASP A 78 -1.11 17.87 8.90
N LYS A 79 -0.27 18.12 9.92
CA LYS A 79 0.66 17.13 10.48
C LYS A 79 0.25 16.77 11.90
N LEU A 80 0.28 15.48 12.19
CA LEU A 80 0.27 14.95 13.54
C LEU A 80 1.67 15.06 14.13
N GLN A 81 1.83 15.84 15.18
CA GLN A 81 3.07 15.93 15.95
C GLN A 81 2.89 15.21 17.28
N PHE A 82 3.85 14.36 17.62
CA PHE A 82 3.96 13.77 18.94
C PHE A 82 5.08 14.43 19.73
N LEU A 83 4.81 14.70 21.00
CA LEU A 83 5.71 15.39 21.90
C LEU A 83 5.98 14.55 23.16
N ASP A 84 7.18 14.72 23.70
CA ASP A 84 7.57 14.14 24.98
C ASP A 84 7.01 14.94 26.17
N ALA A 85 7.28 14.45 27.39
CA ALA A 85 6.91 15.10 28.64
C ALA A 85 7.40 16.55 28.76
N GLN A 86 8.47 16.93 28.06
CA GLN A 86 9.05 18.28 28.04
C GLN A 86 8.46 19.16 26.92
N ARG A 87 7.41 18.70 26.23
CA ARG A 87 6.78 19.38 25.08
C ARG A 87 7.74 19.56 23.89
N GLN A 88 8.76 18.72 23.76
CA GLN A 88 9.61 18.70 22.57
C GLN A 88 9.02 17.76 21.53
N VAL A 89 8.95 18.20 20.28
CA VAL A 89 8.47 17.37 19.17
C VAL A 89 9.46 16.23 18.91
N ARG A 90 8.97 14.99 19.00
CA ARG A 90 9.76 13.75 18.80
C ARG A 90 9.49 13.12 17.44
N LEU A 91 8.23 13.10 17.02
CA LEU A 91 7.79 12.54 15.76
C LEU A 91 6.80 13.48 15.09
N ILE A 92 6.90 13.57 13.77
CA ILE A 92 5.95 14.30 12.94
C ILE A 92 5.50 13.33 11.84
N PHE A 93 4.20 13.15 11.75
CA PHE A 93 3.54 12.39 10.70
C PHE A 93 2.70 13.35 9.89
N GLN A 94 2.82 13.29 8.58
CA GLN A 94 1.84 13.89 7.69
C GLN A 94 0.88 12.82 7.23
N ASN A 95 -0.37 13.21 7.03
CA ASN A 95 -1.30 12.31 6.37
C ASN A 95 -0.75 12.06 4.95
N LEU A 96 -0.57 10.80 4.58
CA LEU A 96 -0.36 10.49 3.18
C LEU A 96 -1.72 10.69 2.51
N PRO A 97 -1.82 11.49 1.44
CA PRO A 97 -3.06 11.55 0.69
C PRO A 97 -3.44 10.11 0.36
N ALA A 98 -4.73 9.78 0.55
CA ALA A 98 -5.24 8.46 0.26
C ALA A 98 -4.72 8.06 -1.11
N LEU A 99 -3.97 6.97 -1.13
CA LEU A 99 -3.24 6.57 -2.31
C LEU A 99 -4.22 6.41 -3.45
N THR A 100 -4.18 7.35 -4.39
CA THR A 100 -5.06 7.30 -5.55
C THR A 100 -4.55 6.20 -6.44
N LEU A 101 -5.46 5.46 -7.08
CA LEU A 101 -5.07 4.49 -8.09
C LEU A 101 -4.39 5.17 -9.29
N GLU A 102 -4.67 6.45 -9.51
CA GLU A 102 -4.05 7.28 -10.54
C GLU A 102 -2.52 7.39 -10.37
N GLN A 103 -1.78 7.32 -11.49
CA GLN A 103 -0.31 7.34 -11.57
C GLN A 103 0.40 6.23 -10.77
N THR A 104 -0.14 5.01 -10.80
CA THR A 104 0.41 3.87 -10.03
C THR A 104 0.79 2.68 -10.90
N SER A 105 1.73 1.86 -10.42
CA SER A 105 2.17 0.62 -11.08
C SER A 105 2.22 -0.54 -10.09
N TRP A 106 1.65 -1.67 -10.51
CA TRP A 106 1.37 -2.81 -9.65
C TRP A 106 1.79 -4.11 -10.32
N GLN A 107 2.45 -4.97 -9.56
CA GLN A 107 2.77 -6.33 -9.93
C GLN A 107 1.66 -7.28 -9.46
N MET A 108 1.19 -8.15 -10.34
CA MET A 108 0.13 -9.11 -9.98
C MET A 108 0.63 -10.09 -8.91
N ALA A 109 -0.21 -10.35 -7.92
CA ALA A 109 0.05 -11.30 -6.83
C ALA A 109 -0.97 -12.45 -6.82
N GLY A 110 -2.19 -12.23 -7.33
CA GLY A 110 -3.22 -13.25 -7.44
C GLY A 110 -4.32 -12.88 -8.44
N ILE A 111 -4.89 -13.89 -9.09
CA ILE A 111 -5.89 -13.75 -10.16
C ILE A 111 -7.11 -14.62 -9.85
N ASN A 112 -8.32 -14.07 -9.99
CA ASN A 112 -9.54 -14.86 -9.88
C ASN A 112 -9.66 -15.84 -11.04
N ASN A 113 -9.76 -17.13 -10.74
CA ASN A 113 -9.78 -18.21 -11.72
C ASN A 113 -11.15 -18.44 -12.40
N GLY A 114 -12.15 -17.61 -12.09
CA GLY A 114 -13.52 -17.74 -12.59
C GLY A 114 -14.35 -18.82 -11.89
N LYS A 115 -13.77 -19.54 -10.92
CA LYS A 115 -14.41 -20.62 -10.13
C LYS A 115 -14.55 -20.23 -8.65
N GLY A 116 -14.53 -18.93 -8.35
CA GLY A 116 -14.67 -18.39 -7.00
C GLY A 116 -13.37 -18.34 -6.18
N GLY A 117 -12.22 -18.70 -6.75
CA GLY A 117 -10.93 -18.67 -6.07
C GLY A 117 -9.95 -17.68 -6.70
N VAL A 118 -9.14 -17.01 -5.87
CA VAL A 118 -7.99 -16.22 -6.31
C VAL A 118 -6.74 -17.06 -6.14
N VAL A 119 -6.03 -17.32 -7.25
CA VAL A 119 -4.88 -18.20 -7.30
C VAL A 119 -3.60 -17.43 -7.60
N SER A 120 -2.48 -17.95 -7.11
CA SER A 120 -1.14 -17.42 -7.36
C SER A 120 -0.23 -18.56 -7.83
N SER A 121 0.63 -18.29 -8.80
CA SER A 121 1.64 -19.20 -9.31
C SER A 121 2.93 -18.43 -9.60
N GLY A 122 4.03 -19.15 -9.89
CA GLY A 122 5.28 -18.52 -10.31
C GLY A 122 5.15 -17.67 -11.60
N GLN A 123 4.09 -17.86 -12.38
CA GLN A 123 3.82 -17.05 -13.59
C GLN A 123 2.98 -15.80 -13.30
N THR A 124 2.25 -15.76 -12.17
CA THR A 124 1.39 -14.64 -11.81
C THR A 124 2.21 -13.35 -11.71
N GLU A 125 3.40 -13.41 -11.11
CA GLU A 125 4.26 -12.24 -10.95
C GLU A 125 4.87 -11.72 -12.27
N LYS A 126 4.63 -12.35 -13.42
CA LYS A 126 4.99 -11.78 -14.72
C LYS A 126 3.97 -10.75 -15.21
N ALA A 127 2.74 -10.81 -14.71
CA ALA A 127 1.68 -9.88 -15.07
C ALA A 127 1.75 -8.60 -14.23
N ASN A 128 1.45 -7.45 -14.85
CA ASN A 128 1.44 -6.15 -14.18
C ASN A 128 0.38 -5.24 -14.78
N LEU A 129 -0.04 -4.24 -13.99
CA LEU A 129 -0.97 -3.20 -14.40
C LEU A 129 -0.44 -1.83 -13.97
N GLN A 130 -0.65 -0.83 -14.82
CA GLN A 130 -0.37 0.57 -14.60
C GLN A 130 -1.63 1.38 -14.87
N PHE A 131 -1.89 2.36 -14.02
CA PHE A 131 -3.03 3.27 -14.10
C PHE A 131 -2.49 4.68 -14.27
N ILE A 132 -2.67 5.29 -15.44
CA ILE A 132 -2.17 6.63 -15.76
C ILE A 132 -3.08 7.33 -16.76
N ASP A 133 -3.44 8.57 -16.47
CA ASP A 133 -4.25 9.47 -17.29
C ASP A 133 -5.57 8.82 -17.75
N GLY A 134 -6.25 8.12 -16.84
CA GLY A 134 -7.47 7.38 -17.15
C GLY A 134 -7.28 6.16 -18.07
N LYS A 135 -6.04 5.70 -18.26
CA LYS A 135 -5.68 4.53 -19.07
C LYS A 135 -5.05 3.44 -18.21
N LEU A 136 -5.65 2.26 -18.26
CA LEU A 136 -5.06 1.04 -17.74
C LEU A 136 -4.18 0.45 -18.84
N GLN A 137 -2.91 0.20 -18.53
CA GLN A 137 -1.96 -0.48 -19.41
C GLN A 137 -1.27 -1.59 -18.62
N GLY A 138 -0.75 -2.60 -19.30
CA GLY A 138 -0.04 -3.65 -18.57
C GLY A 138 0.36 -4.83 -19.43
N SER A 139 0.69 -5.93 -18.74
CA SER A 139 1.03 -7.20 -19.35
C SER A 139 0.33 -8.34 -18.62
N SER A 140 -0.18 -9.33 -19.36
CA SER A 140 -0.65 -10.61 -18.80
C SER A 140 0.49 -11.58 -18.45
N GLY A 141 1.74 -11.18 -18.74
CA GLY A 141 2.91 -12.06 -18.79
C GLY A 141 3.24 -12.51 -20.21
N CYS A 142 2.25 -12.55 -21.11
CA CYS A 142 2.41 -12.88 -22.53
C CYS A 142 2.09 -11.68 -23.44
N ASN A 143 0.87 -11.14 -23.33
CA ASN A 143 0.38 -10.05 -24.15
C ASN A 143 0.30 -8.73 -23.39
N ARG A 144 0.32 -7.63 -24.14
CA ARG A 144 0.04 -6.30 -23.59
C ARG A 144 -1.46 -6.12 -23.43
N LEU A 145 -1.85 -5.58 -22.29
CA LEU A 145 -3.23 -5.27 -21.93
C LEU A 145 -3.43 -3.76 -21.98
N PHE A 146 -4.62 -3.32 -22.40
CA PHE A 146 -4.99 -1.90 -22.38
C PHE A 146 -6.49 -1.71 -22.22
N ALA A 147 -6.90 -0.68 -21.49
CA ALA A 147 -8.29 -0.26 -21.33
C ALA A 147 -8.33 1.22 -20.89
N SER A 148 -9.50 1.86 -21.00
CA SER A 148 -9.77 3.09 -20.25
C SER A 148 -10.29 2.74 -18.85
N TYR A 149 -10.15 3.66 -17.90
CA TYR A 149 -10.84 3.56 -16.61
C TYR A 149 -11.34 4.93 -16.14
N GLN A 150 -12.30 4.88 -15.21
CA GLN A 150 -12.81 6.04 -14.48
C GLN A 150 -12.87 5.72 -12.99
N ILE A 151 -12.51 6.70 -12.16
CA ILE A 151 -12.54 6.61 -10.70
C ILE A 151 -13.57 7.61 -10.16
N ASN A 152 -14.44 7.15 -9.27
CA ASN A 152 -15.33 7.99 -8.48
C ASN A 152 -15.26 7.55 -7.00
N GLY A 153 -14.50 8.27 -6.18
CA GLY A 153 -14.18 7.83 -4.83
C GLY A 153 -13.42 6.49 -4.86
N SER A 154 -14.01 5.42 -4.30
CA SER A 154 -13.45 4.07 -4.35
C SER A 154 -14.00 3.21 -5.49
N GLU A 155 -15.00 3.71 -6.22
CA GLU A 155 -15.54 3.02 -7.39
C GLU A 155 -14.56 3.10 -8.55
N LEU A 156 -14.38 1.97 -9.23
CA LEU A 156 -13.52 1.84 -10.40
C LEU A 156 -14.31 1.17 -11.51
N THR A 157 -14.52 1.92 -12.59
CA THR A 157 -15.11 1.39 -13.82
C THR A 157 -14.01 1.22 -14.85
N ILE A 158 -13.82 -0.02 -15.31
CA ILE A 158 -12.88 -0.35 -16.39
C ILE A 158 -13.69 -0.51 -17.67
N GLY A 159 -13.28 0.20 -18.72
CA GLY A 159 -13.88 0.10 -20.05
C GLY A 159 -13.56 -1.22 -20.76
N PRO A 160 -13.89 -1.34 -22.06
CA PRO A 160 -13.53 -2.50 -22.84
C PRO A 160 -12.03 -2.79 -22.78
N VAL A 161 -11.67 -4.00 -22.34
CA VAL A 161 -10.27 -4.41 -22.21
C VAL A 161 -9.80 -5.07 -23.50
N GLY A 162 -8.75 -4.51 -24.09
CA GLY A 162 -8.04 -5.07 -25.23
C GLY A 162 -6.77 -5.81 -24.81
N SER A 163 -6.34 -6.73 -25.68
CA SER A 163 -5.07 -7.45 -25.57
C SER A 163 -4.42 -7.56 -26.94
N THR A 164 -3.09 -7.55 -27.00
CA THR A 164 -2.38 -7.97 -28.21
C THR A 164 -2.57 -9.48 -28.45
N ARG A 165 -2.28 -9.97 -29.66
CA ARG A 165 -2.44 -11.39 -30.03
C ARG A 165 -1.11 -12.06 -30.35
N LYS A 166 -0.20 -12.09 -29.37
CA LYS A 166 1.01 -12.91 -29.40
C LYS A 166 0.67 -14.30 -28.88
N PHE A 167 1.28 -15.29 -29.50
CA PHE A 167 1.28 -16.66 -29.01
C PHE A 167 2.45 -16.86 -28.06
N CYS A 168 2.18 -17.44 -26.88
CA CYS A 168 3.21 -17.90 -25.95
C CYS A 168 3.12 -19.41 -25.83
N ALA A 169 4.27 -20.10 -25.86
CA ALA A 169 4.34 -21.56 -25.85
C ALA A 169 3.80 -22.17 -24.54
N GLU A 170 3.83 -21.39 -23.45
CA GLU A 170 3.31 -21.76 -22.15
C GLU A 170 1.79 -21.60 -22.10
N ASN A 171 1.06 -22.71 -22.18
CA ASN A 171 -0.41 -22.74 -22.11
C ASN A 171 -0.97 -22.02 -20.86
N ASP A 172 -0.26 -22.08 -19.73
CA ASP A 172 -0.66 -21.42 -18.49
C ASP A 172 -0.71 -19.89 -18.62
N LEU A 173 0.15 -19.28 -19.45
CA LEU A 173 0.15 -17.82 -19.66
C LEU A 173 -1.05 -17.37 -20.49
N MET A 174 -1.47 -18.18 -21.46
CA MET A 174 -2.66 -17.90 -22.26
C MET A 174 -3.93 -18.02 -21.42
N LEU A 175 -4.02 -19.03 -20.54
CA LEU A 175 -5.13 -19.15 -19.59
C LEU A 175 -5.14 -18.01 -18.57
N GLN A 176 -3.96 -17.66 -18.03
CA GLN A 176 -3.80 -16.54 -17.11
C GLN A 176 -4.30 -15.23 -17.74
N GLU A 177 -3.95 -14.97 -19.00
CA GLU A 177 -4.44 -13.80 -19.73
C GLU A 177 -5.97 -13.76 -19.82
N GLN A 178 -6.61 -14.87 -20.19
CA GLN A 178 -8.07 -14.95 -20.26
C GLN A 178 -8.72 -14.66 -18.90
N GLN A 179 -8.15 -15.21 -17.82
CA GLN A 179 -8.63 -14.96 -16.46
C GLN A 179 -8.48 -13.49 -16.05
N ILE A 180 -7.34 -12.86 -16.37
CA ILE A 180 -7.14 -11.42 -16.11
C ILE A 180 -8.18 -10.59 -16.88
N LEU A 181 -8.38 -10.88 -18.17
CA LEU A 181 -9.37 -10.17 -19.00
C LEU A 181 -10.80 -10.33 -18.46
N GLN A 182 -11.16 -11.51 -17.98
CA GLN A 182 -12.48 -11.77 -17.35
C GLN A 182 -12.62 -11.08 -16.00
N ALA A 183 -11.56 -11.09 -15.18
CA ALA A 183 -11.53 -10.45 -13.87
C ALA A 183 -11.67 -8.93 -14.00
N LEU A 184 -10.93 -8.29 -14.91
CA LEU A 184 -10.98 -6.84 -15.15
C LEU A 184 -12.39 -6.35 -15.54
N LYS A 185 -13.14 -7.10 -16.36
CA LYS A 185 -14.53 -6.76 -16.74
C LYS A 185 -15.49 -6.71 -15.55
N GLN A 186 -15.18 -7.45 -14.50
CA GLN A 186 -16.04 -7.60 -13.32
C GLN A 186 -15.69 -6.62 -12.20
N VAL A 187 -14.58 -5.88 -12.30
CA VAL A 187 -14.16 -4.90 -11.30
C VAL A 187 -15.19 -3.78 -11.16
N ARG A 188 -15.49 -3.40 -9.91
CA ARG A 188 -16.41 -2.31 -9.56
C ARG A 188 -15.80 -1.32 -8.58
N ARG A 189 -14.82 -1.76 -7.78
CA ARG A 189 -14.11 -0.90 -6.83
C ARG A 189 -12.66 -1.33 -6.69
N TYR A 190 -11.86 -0.43 -6.17
CA TYR A 190 -10.50 -0.72 -5.76
C TYR A 190 -10.30 -0.45 -4.27
N GLU A 191 -9.39 -1.19 -3.67
CA GLU A 191 -8.96 -0.98 -2.28
C GLU A 191 -7.44 -0.99 -2.27
N ILE A 192 -6.83 0.13 -1.85
CA ILE A 192 -5.39 0.21 -1.61
C ILE A 192 -5.16 0.21 -0.09
N ARG A 193 -4.34 -0.73 0.39
CA ARG A 193 -3.91 -0.80 1.78
C ARG A 193 -2.40 -1.04 1.82
N ALA A 194 -1.67 -0.07 2.38
CA ALA A 194 -0.21 -0.04 2.36
C ALA A 194 0.33 -0.26 0.92
N ASN A 195 1.01 -1.39 0.70
CA ASN A 195 1.65 -1.78 -0.55
C ASN A 195 0.85 -2.83 -1.35
N GLN A 196 -0.45 -3.00 -1.06
CA GLN A 196 -1.34 -3.92 -1.75
C GLN A 196 -2.51 -3.18 -2.41
N LEU A 197 -2.79 -3.56 -3.65
CA LEU A 197 -3.99 -3.19 -4.38
C LEU A 197 -4.89 -4.41 -4.53
N ARG A 198 -6.16 -4.24 -4.20
CA ARG A 198 -7.22 -5.23 -4.44
C ARG A 198 -8.22 -4.63 -5.40
N LEU A 199 -8.48 -5.33 -6.51
CA LEU A 199 -9.59 -5.02 -7.39
C LEU A 199 -10.75 -5.94 -7.06
N VAL A 200 -11.90 -5.35 -6.76
CA VAL A 200 -13.04 -6.06 -6.20
C VAL A 200 -14.24 -5.89 -7.12
N GLY A 201 -14.93 -6.99 -7.39
CA GLY A 201 -16.11 -7.05 -8.24
C GLY A 201 -17.42 -7.06 -7.44
N PHE A 202 -18.48 -7.55 -8.09
CA PHE A 202 -19.80 -7.68 -7.46
C PHE A 202 -19.77 -8.53 -6.20
N TYR A 203 -20.63 -8.19 -5.23
CA TYR A 203 -20.77 -8.89 -3.95
C TYR A 203 -19.47 -9.00 -3.14
N GLY A 204 -18.49 -8.13 -3.39
CA GLY A 204 -17.21 -8.13 -2.67
C GLY A 204 -16.22 -9.20 -3.13
N SER A 205 -16.48 -9.87 -4.24
CA SER A 205 -15.59 -10.89 -4.80
C SER A 205 -14.24 -10.29 -5.22
N LEU A 206 -13.14 -10.85 -4.71
CA LEU A 206 -11.79 -10.41 -5.09
C LEU A 206 -11.50 -10.86 -6.52
N MET A 207 -11.21 -9.91 -7.40
CA MET A 207 -10.90 -10.16 -8.81
C MET A 207 -9.40 -10.32 -9.02
N LEU A 208 -8.63 -9.34 -8.54
CA LEU A 208 -7.17 -9.32 -8.67
C LEU A 208 -6.57 -8.82 -7.35
N SER A 209 -5.51 -9.46 -6.89
CA SER A 209 -4.63 -8.90 -5.85
C SER A 209 -3.29 -8.55 -6.48
N LEU A 210 -2.78 -7.37 -6.16
CA LEU A 210 -1.52 -6.86 -6.68
C LEU A 210 -0.69 -6.29 -5.54
N LYS A 211 0.63 -6.33 -5.71
CA LYS A 211 1.62 -5.72 -4.83
C LYS A 211 2.30 -4.57 -5.57
N GLN A 212 2.68 -3.53 -4.84
CA GLN A 212 3.31 -2.36 -5.43
C GLN A 212 4.60 -2.74 -6.16
N LYS A 213 4.79 -2.23 -7.38
CA LYS A 213 6.00 -2.48 -8.17
C LYS A 213 7.02 -1.37 -7.92
N GLY A 214 7.94 -1.59 -6.98
CA GLY A 214 8.94 -0.59 -6.58
C GLY A 214 8.35 0.55 -5.73
N ALA A 215 9.20 1.45 -5.24
CA ALA A 215 8.76 2.63 -4.49
C ALA A 215 7.95 3.58 -5.39
N TYR A 216 6.97 4.27 -4.82
CA TYR A 216 6.06 5.19 -5.51
C TYR A 216 6.84 6.23 -6.34
N PHE A 217 6.45 6.43 -7.61
CA PHE A 217 6.83 7.61 -8.42
C PHE A 217 5.82 8.77 -8.27
N GLY A 218 4.99 8.73 -7.22
CA GLY A 218 4.11 9.82 -6.83
C GLY A 218 4.48 10.30 -5.44
N ALA A 219 5.06 11.51 -5.37
CA ALA A 219 5.48 12.24 -4.19
C ALA A 219 6.63 11.62 -3.37
N VAL A 220 7.86 11.97 -3.79
CA VAL A 220 9.01 12.12 -2.87
C VAL A 220 8.58 13.04 -1.74
N LEU A 221 8.67 12.58 -0.50
CA LEU A 221 8.48 13.42 0.69
C LEU A 221 9.63 14.43 0.77
N TYR A 222 9.34 15.69 0.48
CA TYR A 222 10.17 16.81 0.90
C TYR A 222 9.88 17.13 2.36
N PHE A 223 10.95 17.18 3.15
CA PHE A 223 10.97 17.90 4.41
C PHE A 223 10.86 19.40 4.10
N VAL A 224 9.86 20.07 4.68
CA VAL A 224 9.91 21.53 4.82
C VAL A 224 10.39 21.81 6.23
N ALA A 225 11.53 22.51 6.29
CA ALA A 225 12.13 23.06 7.49
C ALA A 225 11.19 24.06 8.18
#